data_AF-A0A921H0P9-F1
#
_entry.id   AF-A0A921H0P9-F1
#
_cell.length_a   1.000
_cell.length_b   1.000
_cell.length_c   1.000
_cell.angle_alpha   90.00
_cell.angle_beta   90.00
_cell.angle_gamma   90.00
#
_symmetry.space_group_name_H-M   'P 1'
#
loop_
_entity.id
_entity.type
_entity.pdbx_description
1 polymer ?
#
loop_
_entity_poly.entity_id
_entity_poly.type
_entity_poly.pdbx_seq_one_letter_code
_entity_poly.pdbx_strand_id
1 'polypeptide(L)'
;MKKIKSLSFYSAIMIPYLLSCLLYFFTFMSKESNTSNEIDSLKTMLGMDTSQFNIILILFMTIANIVIFFIVFYILKLFIFLFDKAKVAKNKDLFLSLLIGYTITNLCVLIINDFFNVPIDIADKIMTFMDVIIFTGLYYYFSKLKKITIILCIIKLIICLPEVLL
;
A
#
# COMPACT_ATOMS: atom_id res chain seq x y z
N MET A 1 -23.75 -10.70 16.04
CA MET A 1 -23.25 -11.54 14.92
C MET A 1 -22.89 -10.78 13.63
N LYS A 2 -23.73 -9.91 13.06
CA LYS A 2 -23.41 -9.21 11.78
C LYS A 2 -22.12 -8.36 11.82
N LYS A 3 -21.86 -7.62 12.91
CA LYS A 3 -20.62 -6.84 13.11
C LYS A 3 -19.36 -7.70 13.26
N ILE A 4 -19.47 -8.86 13.91
CA ILE A 4 -18.36 -9.81 14.10
C ILE A 4 -17.99 -10.46 12.75
N LYS A 5 -19.00 -10.83 11.95
CA LYS A 5 -18.79 -11.35 10.58
C LYS A 5 -18.13 -10.32 9.67
N SER A 6 -18.51 -9.04 9.77
CA SER A 6 -17.85 -7.99 8.98
C SER A 6 -16.41 -7.75 9.44
N LEU A 7 -16.13 -7.78 10.75
CA LEU A 7 -14.77 -7.60 11.27
C LEU A 7 -13.85 -8.72 10.78
N SER A 8 -14.29 -9.98 10.93
CA SER A 8 -13.55 -11.15 10.43
C SER A 8 -13.27 -11.08 8.93
N PHE A 9 -14.23 -10.60 8.13
CA PHE A 9 -14.05 -10.40 6.69
C PHE A 9 -12.98 -9.34 6.38
N TYR A 10 -13.01 -8.19 7.05
CA TYR A 10 -11.99 -7.15 6.83
C TYR A 10 -10.59 -7.59 7.29
N SER A 11 -10.51 -8.33 8.41
CA SER A 11 -9.25 -8.92 8.86
C SER A 11 -8.70 -9.94 7.86
N ALA A 12 -9.57 -10.77 7.26
CA ALA A 12 -9.15 -11.76 6.28
C ALA A 12 -8.60 -11.12 4.99
N ILE A 13 -9.22 -10.03 4.51
CA ILE A 13 -8.75 -9.33 3.29
C ILE A 13 -7.50 -8.49 3.54
N MET A 14 -7.23 -8.11 4.80
CA MET A 14 -5.96 -7.46 5.16
C MET A 14 -4.74 -8.39 5.01
N ILE A 15 -4.93 -9.70 5.15
CA ILE A 15 -3.82 -10.67 5.08
C ILE A 15 -3.12 -10.63 3.70
N PRO A 16 -3.83 -10.76 2.56
CA PRO A 16 -3.21 -10.61 1.24
C PRO A 16 -2.45 -9.30 1.04
N TYR A 17 -2.98 -8.18 1.55
CA TYR A 17 -2.32 -6.88 1.49
C TYR A 17 -0.99 -6.90 2.24
N LEU A 18 -1.01 -7.32 3.52
CA LEU A 18 0.22 -7.37 4.33
C LEU A 18 1.27 -8.32 3.77
N LEU A 19 0.84 -9.48 3.26
CA LEU A 19 1.74 -10.41 2.58
C LEU A 19 2.36 -9.76 1.35
N SER A 20 1.57 -9.05 0.52
CA SER A 20 2.11 -8.36 -0.66
C SER A 20 3.13 -7.29 -0.30
N CYS A 21 2.90 -6.52 0.78
CA CYS A 21 3.84 -5.51 1.27
C CYS A 21 5.15 -6.14 1.77
N LEU A 22 5.06 -7.25 2.51
CA LEU A 22 6.24 -7.96 3.01
C LEU A 22 7.05 -8.56 1.84
N LEU A 23 6.38 -9.20 0.89
CA LEU A 23 7.03 -9.74 -0.31
C LEU A 23 7.72 -8.64 -1.12
N TYR A 24 7.04 -7.51 -1.33
CA TYR A 24 7.60 -6.33 -1.99
C TYR A 24 8.88 -5.89 -1.29
N PHE A 25 8.80 -5.65 0.02
CA PHE A 25 9.94 -5.18 0.81
C PHE A 25 11.14 -6.13 0.73
N PHE A 26 10.97 -7.43 1.01
CA PHE A 26 12.08 -8.38 1.02
C PHE A 26 12.69 -8.59 -0.37
N THR A 27 11.88 -8.54 -1.43
CA THR A 27 12.37 -8.67 -2.80
C THR A 27 13.31 -7.52 -3.15
N PHE A 28 12.91 -6.29 -2.85
CA PHE A 28 13.69 -5.11 -3.20
C PHE A 28 14.85 -4.84 -2.23
N MET A 29 14.67 -5.11 -0.93
CA MET A 29 15.77 -5.09 0.06
C MET A 29 16.93 -5.99 -0.36
N SER A 30 16.64 -7.18 -0.92
CA SER A 30 17.69 -8.11 -1.35
C SER A 30 18.49 -7.64 -2.57
N LYS A 31 17.94 -6.71 -3.37
CA LYS A 31 18.57 -6.19 -4.59
C LYS A 31 19.39 -4.92 -4.36
N GLU A 32 19.20 -4.25 -3.23
CA GLU A 32 19.84 -2.96 -2.93
C GLU A 32 20.96 -3.12 -1.89
N SER A 33 22.20 -3.03 -2.35
CA SER A 33 23.39 -3.26 -1.51
C SER A 33 23.53 -2.27 -0.36
N ASN A 34 23.08 -1.03 -0.52
CA ASN A 34 23.13 -0.01 0.54
C ASN A 34 22.16 -0.35 1.67
N THR A 35 20.89 -0.64 1.33
CA THR A 35 19.84 -1.02 2.27
C THR A 35 20.19 -2.34 2.99
N SER A 36 20.77 -3.31 2.28
CA SER A 36 21.25 -4.55 2.92
C SER A 36 22.40 -4.29 3.91
N ASN A 37 23.34 -3.41 3.56
CA ASN A 37 24.48 -3.07 4.43
C ASN A 37 24.04 -2.30 5.68
N GLU A 38 23.10 -1.36 5.55
CA GLU A 38 22.54 -0.63 6.69
C GLU A 38 21.80 -1.58 7.63
N ILE A 39 21.02 -2.51 7.09
CA ILE A 39 20.32 -3.52 7.87
C ILE A 39 21.29 -4.46 8.60
N ASP A 40 22.34 -4.92 7.93
CA ASP A 40 23.36 -5.74 8.58
C ASP A 40 24.14 -4.98 9.67
N SER A 41 24.35 -3.68 9.48
CA SER A 41 24.95 -2.82 10.51
C SER A 41 24.04 -2.70 11.73
N LEU A 42 22.73 -2.49 11.53
CA LEU A 42 21.73 -2.43 12.60
C LEU A 42 21.63 -3.76 13.35
N LYS A 43 21.61 -4.88 12.63
CA LYS A 43 21.64 -6.23 13.22
C LYS A 43 22.84 -6.41 14.14
N THR A 44 24.03 -6.00 13.66
CA THR A 44 25.28 -6.11 14.42
C THR A 44 25.28 -5.21 15.65
N MET A 45 24.79 -3.97 15.54
CA MET A 45 24.68 -3.03 16.66
C MET A 45 23.73 -3.52 17.76
N LEU A 46 22.63 -4.19 17.37
CA LEU A 46 21.65 -4.73 18.29
C LEU A 46 22.03 -6.08 18.89
N GLY A 47 23.13 -6.69 18.42
CA GLY A 47 23.59 -8.00 18.89
C GLY A 47 22.59 -9.14 18.67
N MET A 48 21.76 -9.02 17.63
CA MET A 48 20.69 -9.98 17.34
C MET A 48 21.14 -11.05 16.35
N ASP A 49 20.63 -12.27 16.51
CA ASP A 49 20.76 -13.27 15.45
C ASP A 49 19.88 -12.93 14.23
N THR A 50 20.18 -13.53 13.07
CA THR A 50 19.46 -13.26 11.81
C THR A 50 17.96 -13.55 11.92
N SER A 51 17.56 -14.60 12.63
CA SER A 51 16.15 -14.99 12.76
C SER A 51 15.38 -14.00 13.61
N GLN A 52 15.94 -13.59 14.75
CA GLN A 52 15.38 -12.57 15.65
C GLN A 52 15.23 -11.24 14.92
N PHE A 53 16.28 -10.81 14.22
CA PHE A 53 16.26 -9.57 13.46
C PHE A 53 15.18 -9.58 12.36
N ASN A 54 15.08 -10.67 11.60
CA ASN A 54 14.05 -10.82 10.57
C ASN A 54 12.62 -10.77 11.14
N ILE A 55 12.38 -11.39 12.30
CA ILE A 55 11.07 -11.33 12.97
C ILE A 55 10.71 -9.88 13.36
N ILE A 56 11.67 -9.16 13.94
CA ILE A 56 11.48 -7.75 14.33
C ILE A 56 11.19 -6.89 13.09
N LEU A 57 11.94 -7.11 12.01
CA LEU A 57 11.77 -6.39 10.77
C LEU A 57 10.38 -6.67 10.15
N ILE A 58 9.94 -7.93 10.10
CA ILE A 58 8.58 -8.28 9.65
C ILE A 58 7.51 -7.56 10.47
N LEU A 59 7.65 -7.58 11.80
CA LEU A 59 6.69 -6.92 12.71
C LEU A 59 6.66 -5.41 12.47
N PHE A 60 7.83 -4.77 12.39
CA PHE A 60 7.95 -3.33 12.14
C PHE A 60 7.32 -2.95 10.80
N MET A 61 7.67 -3.67 9.72
CA MET A 61 7.13 -3.41 8.40
C MET A 61 5.61 -3.64 8.35
N THR A 62 5.10 -4.66 9.04
CA THR A 62 3.67 -4.91 9.15
C THR A 62 2.95 -3.74 9.80
N ILE A 63 3.45 -3.27 10.95
CA ILE A 63 2.85 -2.14 11.68
C ILE A 63 2.91 -0.86 10.84
N ALA A 64 4.07 -0.56 10.25
CA ALA A 64 4.26 0.62 9.41
C ALA A 64 3.27 0.65 8.24
N ASN A 65 3.12 -0.47 7.51
CA ASN A 65 2.20 -0.58 6.38
C ASN A 65 0.73 -0.45 6.80
N ILE A 66 0.36 -0.93 7.99
CA ILE A 66 -1.00 -0.73 8.55
C ILE A 66 -1.23 0.75 8.85
N VAL A 67 -0.27 1.41 9.49
CA VAL A 67 -0.37 2.84 9.83
C VAL A 67 -0.48 3.70 8.58
N ILE A 68 0.40 3.49 7.60
CA ILE A 68 0.38 4.21 6.31
C ILE A 68 -0.97 4.01 5.60
N PHE A 69 -1.46 2.77 5.54
CA PHE A 69 -2.76 2.46 4.95
C PHE A 69 -3.88 3.29 5.57
N PHE A 70 -3.96 3.32 6.91
CA PHE A 70 -5.01 4.06 7.60
C PHE A 70 -4.85 5.58 7.40
N ILE A 71 -3.62 6.12 7.43
CA ILE A 71 -3.38 7.54 7.17
C ILE A 71 -3.92 7.91 5.79
N VAL A 72 -3.54 7.19 4.73
CA VAL A 72 -4.03 7.45 3.36
C VAL A 72 -5.55 7.32 3.28
N PHE A 73 -6.12 6.28 3.89
CA PHE A 73 -7.56 6.10 3.95
C PHE A 73 -8.28 7.30 4.60
N TYR A 74 -7.76 7.80 5.73
CA TYR A 74 -8.34 8.95 6.42
C TYR A 74 -8.21 10.25 5.62
N ILE A 75 -7.07 10.49 4.96
CA ILE A 75 -6.87 11.65 4.08
C ILE A 75 -7.90 11.64 2.96
N LEU A 76 -8.02 10.52 2.22
CA LEU A 76 -8.97 10.41 1.12
C LEU A 76 -10.42 10.52 1.61
N LYS A 77 -10.74 9.91 2.75
CA LYS A 77 -12.06 10.03 3.37
C LYS A 77 -12.40 11.47 3.71
N LEU A 78 -11.45 12.25 4.22
CA LEU A 78 -11.64 13.67 4.53
C LEU A 78 -11.98 14.46 3.27
N PHE A 79 -11.29 14.21 2.16
CA PHE A 79 -11.63 14.85 0.90
C PHE A 79 -13.00 14.46 0.36
N ILE A 80 -13.40 13.19 0.42
CA ILE A 80 -14.78 12.79 0.05
C ILE A 80 -15.80 13.60 0.85
N PHE A 81 -15.56 13.75 2.16
CA PHE A 81 -16.45 14.51 3.05
C PHE A 81 -16.54 16.00 2.66
N LEU A 82 -15.43 16.62 2.24
CA LEU A 82 -15.41 18.02 1.80
C LEU A 82 -16.20 18.24 0.49
N PHE A 83 -16.09 17.29 -0.45
CA PHE A 83 -16.63 17.44 -1.81
C PHE A 83 -18.02 16.82 -2.04
N ASP A 84 -18.49 15.92 -1.17
CA ASP A 84 -19.84 15.38 -1.21
C ASP A 84 -20.50 15.41 0.19
N LYS A 85 -20.89 16.62 0.62
CA LYS A 85 -21.56 16.86 1.91
C LYS A 85 -22.93 16.16 2.03
N ALA A 86 -23.52 15.72 0.91
CA ALA A 86 -24.92 15.28 0.85
C ALA A 86 -25.10 13.76 0.61
N LYS A 87 -24.06 12.97 0.32
CA LYS A 87 -24.23 11.53 0.04
C LYS A 87 -23.26 10.61 0.77
N VAL A 88 -23.89 9.65 1.46
CA VAL A 88 -23.46 8.31 1.85
C VAL A 88 -21.96 8.09 1.78
N ALA A 89 -21.31 8.24 2.92
CA ALA A 89 -19.93 7.83 3.13
C ALA A 89 -19.73 6.37 2.69
N LYS A 90 -19.28 6.16 1.45
CA LYS A 90 -18.92 4.84 0.91
C LYS A 90 -17.55 4.44 1.41
N ASN A 91 -17.35 4.53 2.73
CA ASN A 91 -16.12 4.20 3.42
C ASN A 91 -15.68 2.76 3.12
N LYS A 92 -16.65 1.86 2.96
CA LYS A 92 -16.39 0.47 2.57
C LYS A 92 -15.77 0.38 1.16
N ASP A 93 -16.35 1.10 0.20
CA ASP A 93 -15.86 1.08 -1.18
C ASP A 93 -14.47 1.71 -1.26
N LEU A 94 -14.25 2.83 -0.56
CA LEU A 94 -12.92 3.44 -0.45
C LEU A 94 -11.89 2.48 0.17
N PHE A 95 -12.24 1.87 1.30
CA PHE A 95 -11.38 0.93 2.01
C PHE A 95 -11.01 -0.27 1.13
N LEU A 96 -12.00 -0.88 0.49
CA LEU A 96 -11.77 -2.03 -0.40
C LEU A 96 -10.97 -1.64 -1.63
N SER A 97 -11.21 -0.47 -2.22
CA SER A 97 -10.46 0.01 -3.38
C SER A 97 -8.99 0.25 -3.05
N LEU A 98 -8.69 0.83 -1.88
CA LEU A 98 -7.31 0.99 -1.41
C LEU A 98 -6.67 -0.35 -1.14
N LEU A 99 -7.34 -1.22 -0.39
CA LEU A 99 -6.77 -2.48 0.07
C LEU A 99 -6.45 -3.42 -1.09
N ILE A 100 -7.43 -3.60 -1.98
CA ILE A 100 -7.26 -4.40 -3.20
C ILE A 100 -6.31 -3.69 -4.16
N GLY A 101 -6.39 -2.36 -4.28
CA GLY A 101 -5.52 -1.57 -5.14
C GLY A 101 -4.04 -1.74 -4.81
N TYR A 102 -3.66 -1.57 -3.55
CA TYR A 102 -2.29 -1.80 -3.12
C TYR A 102 -1.86 -3.25 -3.28
N THR A 103 -2.72 -4.21 -2.94
CA THR A 103 -2.40 -5.64 -3.11
C THR A 103 -2.10 -5.97 -4.57
N ILE A 104 -2.96 -5.55 -5.50
CA ILE A 104 -2.76 -5.79 -6.94
C ILE A 104 -1.51 -5.06 -7.42
N THR A 105 -1.31 -3.81 -7.02
CA THR A 105 -0.14 -3.03 -7.45
C THR A 105 1.16 -3.68 -7.01
N ASN A 106 1.29 -4.04 -5.73
CA ASN A 106 2.46 -4.70 -5.19
C ASN A 106 2.77 -5.99 -5.97
N LEU A 107 1.75 -6.81 -6.21
CA LEU A 107 1.90 -8.06 -6.97
C LEU A 107 2.29 -7.81 -8.43
N CYS A 108 1.69 -6.81 -9.09
CA CYS A 108 2.04 -6.45 -10.46
C CYS A 108 3.49 -5.98 -10.57
N VAL A 109 3.95 -5.15 -9.63
CA VAL A 109 5.34 -4.65 -9.63
C VAL A 109 6.31 -5.78 -9.35
N LEU A 110 5.99 -6.68 -8.42
CA LEU A 110 6.77 -7.91 -8.19
C LEU A 110 6.89 -8.75 -9.46
N ILE A 111 5.78 -8.98 -10.16
CA ILE A 111 5.77 -9.72 -11.43
C ILE A 111 6.63 -9.02 -12.48
N ILE A 112 6.46 -7.71 -12.67
CA ILE A 112 7.26 -6.92 -13.63
C ILE A 112 8.76 -7.02 -13.26
N ASN A 113 9.08 -6.91 -11.98
CA ASN A 113 10.45 -7.02 -11.50
C ASN A 113 11.05 -8.42 -11.76
N ASP A 114 10.27 -9.48 -11.59
CA ASP A 114 10.73 -10.85 -11.86
C ASP A 114 11.01 -11.07 -13.36
N PHE A 115 10.20 -10.48 -14.25
CA PHE A 115 10.38 -10.62 -15.70
C PHE A 115 11.48 -9.73 -16.29
N PHE A 116 11.62 -8.50 -15.77
CA PHE A 116 12.47 -7.47 -16.38
C PHE A 116 13.68 -7.08 -15.52
N ASN A 117 13.80 -7.63 -14.31
CA ASN A 117 14.85 -7.30 -13.33
C ASN A 117 15.07 -5.79 -13.17
N VAL A 118 13.97 -5.08 -12.95
CA VAL A 118 13.92 -3.62 -12.95
C VAL A 118 14.60 -3.07 -11.69
N PRO A 119 15.46 -2.03 -11.80
CA PRO A 119 15.99 -1.30 -10.64
C PRO A 119 14.87 -0.77 -9.74
N ILE A 120 15.13 -0.69 -8.43
CA ILE A 120 14.14 -0.27 -7.44
C ILE A 120 13.55 1.11 -7.76
N ASP A 121 14.37 2.08 -8.17
CA ASP A 121 13.93 3.44 -8.53
C ASP A 121 12.89 3.47 -9.66
N ILE A 122 13.00 2.52 -10.60
CA ILE A 122 12.08 2.40 -11.73
C ILE A 122 10.84 1.62 -11.27
N ALA A 123 11.01 0.60 -10.42
CA ALA A 123 9.91 -0.15 -9.84
C ALA A 123 8.99 0.73 -8.98
N ASP A 124 9.56 1.62 -8.15
CA ASP A 124 8.81 2.58 -7.33
C ASP A 124 7.98 3.54 -8.20
N LYS A 125 8.57 4.06 -9.28
CA LYS A 125 7.84 4.91 -10.23
C LYS A 125 6.69 4.16 -10.90
N ILE A 126 6.94 2.93 -11.36
CA ILE A 126 5.89 2.08 -11.95
C ILE A 126 4.79 1.81 -10.91
N MET A 127 5.16 1.50 -9.68
CA MET A 127 4.25 1.27 -8.56
C MET A 127 3.32 2.47 -8.35
N THR A 128 3.87 3.69 -8.27
CA THR A 128 3.06 4.91 -8.10
C THR A 128 2.01 5.08 -9.20
N PHE A 129 2.41 4.97 -10.47
CA PHE A 129 1.46 5.13 -11.58
C PHE A 129 0.41 4.01 -11.62
N MET A 130 0.84 2.76 -11.39
CA MET A 130 -0.05 1.61 -11.35
C MET A 130 -1.07 1.73 -10.21
N ASP A 131 -0.63 2.14 -9.02
CA ASP A 131 -1.50 2.30 -7.86
C ASP A 131 -2.60 3.33 -8.10
N VAL A 132 -2.26 4.48 -8.72
CA VAL A 132 -3.27 5.50 -9.08
C VAL A 132 -4.29 4.94 -10.06
N ILE A 133 -3.85 4.26 -11.12
CA ILE A 133 -4.73 3.72 -12.16
C ILE A 133 -5.64 2.63 -11.57
N ILE A 134 -5.06 1.66 -10.87
CA ILE A 134 -5.79 0.51 -10.29
C ILE A 134 -6.78 1.01 -9.25
N PHE A 135 -6.36 1.87 -8.32
CA PHE A 135 -7.25 2.42 -7.31
C PHE A 135 -8.41 3.20 -7.93
N THR A 136 -8.13 4.05 -8.91
CA THR A 136 -9.17 4.85 -9.58
C THR A 136 -10.18 3.95 -10.29
N GLY A 137 -9.70 2.90 -10.98
CA GLY A 137 -10.56 1.91 -11.63
C GLY A 137 -11.43 1.14 -10.63
N LEU A 138 -10.83 0.64 -9.54
CA LEU A 138 -11.55 -0.09 -8.48
C LEU A 138 -12.56 0.79 -7.75
N TYR A 139 -12.18 2.03 -7.43
CA TYR A 139 -13.09 2.96 -6.76
C TYR A 139 -14.27 3.34 -7.64
N TYR A 140 -14.05 3.58 -8.93
CA TYR A 140 -15.15 3.76 -9.88
C TYR A 140 -16.03 2.52 -9.94
N TYR A 141 -15.42 1.33 -10.00
CA TYR A 141 -16.13 0.08 -10.12
C TYR A 141 -17.08 -0.16 -8.94
N PHE A 142 -16.63 0.05 -7.71
CA PHE A 142 -17.45 -0.13 -6.49
C PHE A 142 -18.43 1.04 -6.25
N SER A 143 -17.94 2.29 -6.35
CA SER A 143 -18.74 3.45 -5.97
C SER A 143 -19.75 3.88 -7.05
N LYS A 144 -19.40 3.72 -8.33
CA LYS A 144 -20.07 4.28 -9.53
C LYS A 144 -20.15 5.82 -9.55
N LEU A 145 -19.38 6.52 -8.71
CA LEU A 145 -19.43 7.98 -8.57
C LEU A 145 -18.33 8.67 -9.39
N LYS A 146 -18.64 9.05 -10.63
CA LYS A 146 -17.68 9.66 -11.57
C LYS A 146 -16.96 10.89 -10.99
N LYS A 147 -17.71 11.87 -10.47
CA LYS A 147 -17.14 13.14 -9.97
C LYS A 147 -16.17 12.93 -8.81
N ILE A 148 -16.56 12.14 -7.81
CA ILE A 148 -15.70 11.84 -6.65
C ILE A 148 -14.48 11.03 -7.07
N THR A 149 -14.65 10.07 -7.98
CA THR A 149 -13.53 9.27 -8.48
C THR A 149 -12.44 10.15 -9.11
N ILE A 150 -12.83 11.13 -9.94
CA ILE A 150 -11.88 12.06 -10.57
C ILE A 150 -11.14 12.86 -9.49
N ILE A 151 -11.87 13.38 -8.49
CA ILE A 151 -11.27 14.13 -7.38
C ILE A 151 -10.26 13.28 -6.61
N LEU A 152 -10.62 12.03 -6.28
CA LEU A 152 -9.72 11.13 -5.57
C LEU A 152 -8.51 10.71 -6.39
N CYS A 153 -8.64 10.57 -7.71
CA CYS A 153 -7.52 10.35 -8.61
C CYS A 153 -6.51 11.52 -8.52
N ILE A 154 -7.00 12.75 -8.60
CA ILE A 154 -6.16 13.96 -8.51
C ILE A 154 -5.47 14.03 -7.14
N ILE A 155 -6.22 13.80 -6.04
CA ILE A 155 -5.63 13.83 -4.70
C ILE A 155 -4.59 12.73 -4.54
N LYS A 156 -4.85 11.52 -5.05
CA LYS A 156 -3.90 10.41 -4.95
C LYS A 156 -2.61 10.70 -5.74
N LEU A 157 -2.72 11.32 -6.91
CA LEU A 157 -1.56 11.84 -7.64
C LEU A 157 -0.78 12.88 -6.83
N ILE A 158 -1.45 13.77 -6.10
CA ILE A 158 -0.79 14.75 -5.21
C ILE A 158 -0.08 14.08 -4.04
N ILE A 159 -0.69 13.04 -3.46
CA ILE A 159 -0.07 12.28 -2.34
C ILE A 159 1.19 11.56 -2.82
N CYS A 160 1.17 11.00 -4.04
CA CYS A 160 2.30 10.23 -4.58
C CYS A 160 3.32 11.09 -5.35
N LEU A 161 3.05 12.37 -5.61
CA LEU A 161 3.94 13.29 -6.32
C LEU A 161 5.35 13.40 -5.71
N PRO A 162 5.51 13.46 -4.37
CA PRO A 162 6.83 13.46 -3.75
C PRO A 162 7.68 12.24 -4.08
N GLU A 163 7.06 11.05 -4.22
CA GLU A 163 7.75 9.78 -4.51
C GLU A 163 8.28 9.72 -5.96
N VAL A 164 7.72 10.52 -6.87
CA VAL A 164 8.10 10.53 -8.30
C VAL A 164 9.17 11.59 -8.60
N LEU A 165 9.19 12.68 -7.83
CA LEU A 165 10.04 13.86 -8.06
C LEU A 165 11.37 13.83 -7.30
N LEU A 166 11.45 13.06 -6.22
CA LEU A 166 12.67 12.78 -5.46
C LEU A 166 13.39 11.54 -6.02
#